data_AF-F9F8F6-F1
#
_entry.id   AF-F9F8F6-F1
#
_cell.length_a   1.000
_cell.length_b   1.000
_cell.length_c   1.000
_cell.angle_alpha   90.00
_cell.angle_beta   90.00
_cell.angle_gamma   90.00
#
_symmetry.space_group_name_H-M   'P 1'
#
loop_
_entity.id
_entity.type
_entity.pdbx_description
1 polymer ?
#
loop_
_entity_poly.entity_id
_entity_poly.type
_entity_poly.pdbx_seq_one_letter_code
_entity_poly.pdbx_strand_id
1 'polypeptide(L)'
;MSCEEFDFDCSSIASWVNAQLLNPKGYKAECSLKLDQNIFPYDDFKIDPSTRAPVFEPRQSCVILVTPLSAAAFLGDKEAVEHLSIFPDPHESNELISPLSLACLQGHSSIVELLTERDAERDETGNTLMMWIQSHPPFTHST
;
A
#
# COMPACT_ATOMS: atom_id res chain seq x y z
N MET A 1 -6.88 -20.40 7.35
CA MET A 1 -7.18 -20.34 5.91
C MET A 1 -6.04 -19.56 5.30
N SER A 2 -5.16 -20.28 4.62
CA SER A 2 -3.99 -19.75 3.93
C SER A 2 -4.45 -18.79 2.84
N CYS A 3 -3.83 -17.62 2.77
CA CYS A 3 -3.99 -16.67 1.67
C CYS A 3 -3.32 -17.27 0.43
N GLU A 4 -3.98 -18.26 -0.18
CA GLU A 4 -3.52 -18.91 -1.40
C GLU A 4 -3.91 -18.06 -2.61
N GLU A 5 -2.88 -17.53 -3.28
CA GLU A 5 -2.81 -17.37 -4.74
C GLU A 5 -4.02 -16.74 -5.45
N PHE A 6 -4.43 -15.54 -5.04
CA PHE A 6 -5.13 -14.66 -5.97
C PHE A 6 -4.17 -13.55 -6.39
N ASP A 7 -3.70 -13.62 -7.64
CA ASP A 7 -3.18 -12.44 -8.34
C ASP A 7 -4.36 -11.48 -8.48
N PHE A 8 -4.49 -10.51 -7.56
CA PHE A 8 -5.58 -9.53 -7.64
C PHE A 8 -5.30 -8.59 -8.80
N ASP A 9 -6.16 -8.64 -9.84
CA ASP A 9 -6.29 -7.57 -10.82
C ASP A 9 -6.84 -6.29 -10.17
N CYS A 10 -6.74 -5.15 -10.86
CA CYS A 10 -7.18 -3.84 -10.33
C CYS A 10 -8.66 -3.81 -9.87
N SER A 11 -9.52 -4.65 -10.46
CA SER A 11 -10.93 -4.80 -10.04
C SER A 11 -11.07 -5.54 -8.72
N SER A 12 -10.26 -6.58 -8.51
CA SER A 12 -10.31 -7.42 -7.33
C SER A 12 -9.68 -6.69 -6.12
N ILE A 13 -8.63 -5.89 -6.34
CA ILE A 13 -7.99 -5.14 -5.26
C ILE A 13 -8.91 -4.04 -4.69
N ALA A 14 -9.74 -3.39 -5.51
CA ALA A 14 -10.74 -2.42 -5.04
C ALA A 14 -11.80 -3.08 -4.14
N SER A 15 -12.27 -4.28 -4.51
CA SER A 15 -13.21 -5.05 -3.68
C SER A 15 -12.58 -5.44 -2.35
N TRP A 16 -11.28 -5.79 -2.36
CA TRP A 16 -10.53 -6.08 -1.15
C TRP A 16 -10.39 -4.85 -0.25
N VAL A 17 -10.02 -3.68 -0.79
CA VAL A 17 -9.96 -2.42 -0.02
C VAL A 17 -11.30 -2.11 0.66
N ASN A 18 -12.40 -2.21 -0.09
CA ASN A 18 -13.74 -2.00 0.47
C ASN A 18 -14.07 -2.97 1.63
N ALA A 19 -13.65 -4.23 1.53
CA ALA A 19 -13.83 -5.19 2.62
C ALA A 19 -13.04 -4.79 3.88
N GLN A 20 -11.88 -4.15 3.73
CA GLN A 20 -11.09 -3.65 4.87
C GLN A 20 -11.71 -2.42 5.52
N LEU A 21 -12.32 -1.52 4.74
CA LEU A 21 -13.05 -0.36 5.27
C LEU A 21 -14.21 -0.75 6.19
N LEU A 22 -14.81 -1.92 5.98
CA LEU A 22 -15.88 -2.47 6.81
C LEU A 22 -15.38 -3.08 8.14
N ASN A 23 -14.05 -3.20 8.34
CA ASN A 23 -13.47 -3.82 9.54
C ASN A 23 -12.73 -2.79 10.43
N PRO A 24 -13.31 -2.36 11.56
CA PRO A 24 -12.86 -1.19 12.31
C PRO A 24 -11.64 -1.40 13.23
N LYS A 25 -11.02 -2.59 13.25
CA LYS A 25 -9.93 -2.92 14.22
C LYS A 25 -8.51 -2.63 13.71
N GLY A 26 -8.37 -1.91 12.60
CA GLY A 26 -7.10 -1.64 11.92
C GLY A 26 -6.67 -2.77 11.00
N TYR A 27 -5.86 -2.46 10.00
CA TYR A 27 -5.41 -3.42 9.00
C TYR A 27 -4.04 -4.01 9.36
N LYS A 28 -4.00 -5.32 9.62
CA LYS A 28 -2.77 -6.14 9.60
C LYS A 28 -2.70 -7.04 8.37
N ALA A 29 -3.67 -6.92 7.47
CA ALA A 29 -3.76 -7.75 6.28
C ALA A 29 -2.88 -7.14 5.18
N GLU A 30 -2.09 -7.99 4.54
CA GLU A 30 -1.40 -7.68 3.30
C GLU A 30 -2.01 -8.52 2.17
N CYS A 31 -1.88 -8.05 0.93
CA CYS A 31 -2.40 -8.69 -0.26
C CYS A 31 -1.37 -8.59 -1.39
N SER A 32 -1.41 -9.52 -2.34
CA SER A 32 -0.58 -9.47 -3.54
C SER A 32 -1.26 -8.64 -4.63
N LEU A 33 -0.55 -7.61 -5.12
CA LEU A 33 -0.95 -6.79 -6.25
C LEU A 33 -0.02 -7.05 -7.43
N LYS A 34 -0.60 -7.40 -8.58
CA LYS A 34 0.15 -7.53 -9.83
C LYS A 34 0.21 -6.18 -10.55
N LEU A 35 1.42 -5.76 -10.90
CA LEU A 35 1.67 -4.56 -11.70
C LEU A 35 1.95 -4.95 -13.13
N ASP A 36 1.32 -4.27 -14.09
CA ASP A 36 1.56 -4.44 -15.54
C ASP A 36 2.88 -3.80 -16.01
N GLN A 37 3.76 -3.45 -15.06
CA GLN A 37 5.09 -2.94 -15.30
C GLN A 37 6.04 -3.52 -14.26
N ASN A 38 7.27 -3.87 -14.65
CA ASN A 38 8.28 -4.30 -13.71
C ASN A 38 8.97 -3.09 -13.06
N ILE A 39 8.78 -2.94 -11.75
CA ILE A 39 9.48 -1.90 -10.96
C ILE A 39 10.76 -2.41 -10.30
N PHE A 40 11.09 -3.70 -10.44
CA PHE A 40 12.31 -4.33 -9.91
C PHE A 40 13.21 -4.86 -11.04
N PRO A 41 13.86 -3.97 -11.82
CA PRO A 41 14.71 -4.39 -12.94
C PRO A 41 15.96 -5.16 -12.52
N TYR A 42 16.34 -5.12 -11.24
CA TYR A 42 17.48 -5.89 -10.72
C TYR A 42 17.17 -7.39 -10.61
N ASP A 43 15.91 -7.78 -10.46
CA ASP A 43 15.49 -9.19 -10.39
C ASP A 43 15.35 -9.86 -11.77
N ASP A 44 15.63 -9.10 -12.83
CA ASP A 44 15.61 -9.54 -14.22
C ASP A 44 16.94 -10.15 -14.66
N PHE A 45 17.99 -10.03 -13.85
CA PHE A 45 19.28 -10.64 -14.14
C PHE A 45 19.28 -12.13 -13.76
N LYS A 46 19.57 -12.98 -14.74
CA LYS A 46 19.77 -14.43 -14.54
C LYS A 46 21.19 -14.83 -14.91
N ILE A 47 21.68 -15.90 -14.32
CA ILE A 47 22.99 -16.47 -14.68
C ILE A 47 22.78 -17.45 -15.82
N ASP A 48 23.41 -17.20 -16.95
CA ASP A 48 23.43 -18.15 -18.06
C ASP A 48 24.13 -19.46 -17.63
N PRO A 49 23.47 -20.62 -17.76
CA PRO A 49 24.00 -21.88 -17.25
C PRO A 49 25.24 -22.39 -18.00
N SER A 50 25.49 -21.92 -19.23
CA SER A 50 26.61 -22.36 -20.07
C SER A 50 27.86 -21.49 -19.87
N THR A 51 27.68 -20.17 -19.89
CA THR A 51 28.75 -19.16 -19.90
C THR A 51 29.00 -18.56 -18.52
N ARG A 52 28.08 -18.76 -17.57
CA ARG A 52 28.04 -18.08 -16.25
C ARG A 52 27.94 -16.56 -16.34
N ALA A 53 27.67 -16.01 -17.52
CA ALA A 53 27.48 -14.58 -17.70
C ALA A 53 26.11 -14.14 -17.16
N PRO A 54 25.98 -12.92 -16.61
CA PRO A 54 24.67 -12.35 -16.31
C PRO A 54 23.94 -12.01 -17.62
N VAL A 55 22.71 -12.47 -17.74
CA VAL A 55 21.78 -12.18 -18.85
C VAL A 55 20.61 -11.38 -18.28
N PHE A 56 20.32 -10.25 -18.92
CA PHE A 56 19.17 -9.42 -18.56
C PHE A 56 17.92 -9.93 -19.30
N GLU A 57 16.94 -10.44 -18.55
CA GLU A 57 15.66 -10.93 -19.05
C GLU A 57 14.52 -10.10 -18.45
N PRO A 58 14.14 -8.97 -19.09
CA PRO A 58 13.20 -8.03 -18.50
C PRO A 58 11.82 -8.66 -18.31
N ARG A 59 11.32 -8.64 -17.07
CA ARG A 59 9.93 -9.02 -16.79
C ARG A 59 8.99 -7.92 -17.29
N GLN A 60 7.85 -8.32 -17.84
CA GLN A 60 6.80 -7.38 -18.26
C GLN A 60 5.91 -6.93 -17.09
N SER A 61 5.90 -7.69 -15.99
CA SER A 61 5.07 -7.45 -14.81
C SER A 61 5.81 -7.90 -13.56
N CYS A 62 5.46 -7.34 -12.41
CA CYS A 62 5.91 -7.84 -11.10
C CYS A 62 4.71 -7.97 -10.14
N VAL A 63 4.90 -8.72 -9.06
CA VAL A 63 3.93 -8.84 -7.98
C VAL A 63 4.55 -8.22 -6.74
N ILE A 64 3.80 -7.35 -6.07
CA ILE A 64 4.18 -6.73 -4.80
C ILE A 64 3.18 -7.08 -3.72
N LEU A 65 3.63 -7.07 -2.47
CA LEU A 65 2.74 -7.09 -1.33
C LEU A 65 2.34 -5.66 -0.96
N VAL A 66 1.05 -5.48 -0.69
CA VAL A 66 0.43 -4.19 -0.39
C VAL A 66 -0.44 -4.27 0.85
N THR A 67 -0.43 -3.20 1.64
CA THR A 67 -1.43 -2.92 2.67
C THR A 67 -2.68 -2.29 2.03
N PRO A 68 -3.84 -2.27 2.72
CA PRO A 68 -5.04 -1.62 2.23
C PRO A 68 -4.82 -0.14 1.90
N LEU A 69 -4.04 0.58 2.72
CA LEU A 69 -3.71 1.99 2.45
C LEU A 69 -2.88 2.12 1.17
N SER A 70 -1.88 1.26 0.99
CA SER A 70 -1.05 1.28 -0.22
C SER A 70 -1.84 0.88 -1.49
N ALA A 71 -2.80 -0.04 -1.36
CA ALA A 71 -3.70 -0.42 -2.43
C ALA A 71 -4.71 0.69 -2.79
N ALA A 72 -5.28 1.37 -1.80
CA ALA A 72 -6.13 2.54 -2.01
C ALA A 72 -5.38 3.67 -2.72
N ALA A 73 -4.13 3.90 -2.30
CA ALA A 73 -3.25 4.88 -2.93
C ALA A 73 -2.91 4.52 -4.38
N PHE A 74 -2.68 3.23 -4.69
CA PHE A 74 -2.53 2.75 -6.06
C PHE A 74 -3.80 2.97 -6.91
N LEU A 75 -4.97 2.71 -6.35
CA LEU A 75 -6.25 2.85 -7.05
C LEU A 75 -6.68 4.30 -7.31
N GLY A 76 -6.10 5.27 -6.61
CA GLY A 76 -6.57 6.65 -6.69
C GLY A 76 -7.80 6.92 -5.81
N ASP A 77 -8.10 6.04 -4.85
CA ASP A 77 -9.27 6.14 -3.99
C ASP A 77 -8.99 7.06 -2.79
N LYS A 78 -9.24 8.36 -2.99
CA LYS A 78 -8.99 9.39 -1.98
C LYS A 78 -9.75 9.15 -0.68
N GLU A 79 -11.02 8.75 -0.77
CA GLU A 79 -11.87 8.51 0.41
C GLU A 79 -11.34 7.32 1.21
N ALA A 80 -11.01 6.21 0.54
CA ALA A 80 -10.40 5.07 1.21
C ALA A 80 -9.05 5.43 1.84
N VAL A 81 -8.23 6.25 1.18
CA VAL A 81 -6.96 6.74 1.75
C VAL A 81 -7.21 7.53 3.03
N GLU A 82 -8.14 8.51 3.03
CA GLU A 82 -8.47 9.30 4.23
C GLU A 82 -8.94 8.40 5.38
N HIS A 83 -9.82 7.44 5.10
CA HIS A 83 -10.34 6.50 6.10
C HIS A 83 -9.28 5.54 6.64
N LEU A 84 -8.34 5.08 5.82
CA LEU A 84 -7.30 4.13 6.21
C LEU A 84 -6.09 4.84 6.85
N SER A 85 -5.88 6.12 6.59
CA SER A 85 -4.74 6.89 7.09
C SER A 85 -4.74 7.05 8.62
N ILE A 86 -5.92 6.92 9.25
CA ILE A 86 -6.08 6.96 10.71
C ILE A 86 -5.37 5.81 11.44
N PHE A 87 -5.07 4.72 10.72
CA PHE A 87 -4.39 3.56 11.29
C PHE A 87 -2.89 3.61 10.98
N PRO A 88 -2.04 3.11 11.90
CA PRO A 88 -0.63 2.93 11.63
C PRO A 88 -0.45 1.95 10.48
N ASP A 89 0.39 2.31 9.51
CA ASP A 89 0.64 1.49 8.35
C ASP A 89 1.87 0.60 8.60
N PRO A 90 1.74 -0.75 8.51
CA PRO A 90 2.86 -1.65 8.76
C PRO A 90 3.96 -1.60 7.68
N HIS A 91 3.81 -0.82 6.59
CA HIS A 91 4.84 -0.70 5.55
C HIS A 91 6.19 -0.18 6.07
N GLU A 92 6.23 0.49 7.22
CA GLU A 92 7.49 0.93 7.83
C GLU A 92 8.27 -0.20 8.49
N SER A 93 7.59 -1.29 8.83
CA SER A 93 8.17 -2.43 9.55
C SER A 93 8.51 -3.63 8.67
N ASN A 94 7.91 -3.69 7.47
CA ASN A 94 8.06 -4.78 6.52
C ASN A 94 8.46 -4.20 5.17
N GLU A 95 9.15 -4.98 4.33
CA GLU A 95 9.60 -4.61 2.97
C GLU A 95 8.45 -4.31 1.96
N LEU A 96 7.27 -3.95 2.46
CA LEU A 96 6.09 -3.56 1.69
C LEU A 96 6.30 -2.19 1.03
N ILE A 97 5.68 -2.00 -0.13
CA ILE A 97 5.78 -0.74 -0.86
C ILE A 97 4.93 0.33 -0.16
N SER A 98 5.54 1.47 0.13
CA SER A 98 4.86 2.62 0.74
C SER A 98 3.66 3.08 -0.11
N PRO A 99 2.52 3.46 0.52
CA PRO A 99 1.40 4.08 -0.17
C PRO A 99 1.79 5.28 -1.01
N LEU A 100 2.73 6.11 -0.53
CA LEU A 100 3.21 7.30 -1.24
C LEU A 100 3.89 6.91 -2.56
N SER A 101 4.72 5.86 -2.53
CA SER A 101 5.41 5.34 -3.73
C SER A 101 4.41 4.88 -4.80
N LEU A 102 3.32 4.22 -4.41
CA LEU A 102 2.30 3.76 -5.35
C LEU A 102 1.42 4.90 -5.87
N ALA A 103 1.09 5.90 -5.05
CA ALA A 103 0.40 7.11 -5.51
C ALA A 103 1.25 7.87 -6.54
N CYS A 104 2.56 8.01 -6.29
CA CYS A 104 3.51 8.58 -7.24
C CYS A 104 3.60 7.77 -8.53
N LEU A 105 3.66 6.45 -8.42
CA LEU A 105 3.74 5.54 -9.57
C LEU A 105 2.54 5.70 -10.52
N GLN A 106 1.36 5.94 -9.97
CA GLN A 106 0.12 6.12 -10.73
C GLN A 106 -0.20 7.59 -11.05
N GLY A 107 0.57 8.55 -10.52
CA GLY A 107 0.39 9.97 -10.76
C GLY A 107 -0.76 10.62 -9.99
N HIS A 108 -1.22 10.01 -8.90
CA HIS A 108 -2.35 10.50 -8.08
C HIS A 108 -1.93 11.66 -7.18
N SER A 109 -1.73 12.83 -7.77
CA SER A 109 -1.13 14.01 -7.11
C SER A 109 -1.89 14.44 -5.83
N SER A 110 -3.22 14.36 -5.83
CA SER A 110 -4.04 14.68 -4.65
C SER A 110 -3.82 13.72 -3.48
N ILE A 111 -3.49 12.46 -3.76
CA ILE A 111 -3.17 11.46 -2.74
C ILE A 111 -1.72 11.61 -2.27
N VAL A 112 -0.81 12.00 -3.16
CA VAL A 112 0.57 12.32 -2.81
C VAL A 112 0.61 13.47 -1.79
N GLU A 113 -0.17 14.54 -2.03
CA GLU A 113 -0.29 15.65 -1.09
C GLU A 113 -0.82 15.19 0.27
N LEU A 114 -1.94 14.46 0.29
CA LEU A 114 -2.54 13.93 1.53
C LEU A 114 -1.58 13.05 2.34
N LEU A 115 -0.88 12.14 1.67
CA LEU A 115 0.05 11.21 2.34
C LEU A 115 1.30 11.96 2.85
N THR A 116 1.78 12.95 2.09
CA THR A 116 2.94 13.77 2.49
C THR A 116 2.62 14.62 3.72
N GLU A 117 1.45 15.26 3.75
CA GLU A 117 0.98 16.03 4.92
C GLU A 117 0.88 15.14 6.16
N ARG A 118 0.30 13.94 6.01
CA ARG A 118 0.18 12.97 7.10
C ARG A 118 1.53 12.47 7.64
N ASP A 119 2.50 12.21 6.76
CA ASP A 119 3.83 11.78 7.20
C ASP A 119 4.60 12.94 7.86
N ALA A 120 4.45 14.18 7.37
CA ALA A 120 4.99 15.37 8.02
C ALA A 120 4.39 15.60 9.42
N GLU A 121 3.07 15.41 9.58
CA GLU A 121 2.39 15.45 10.88
C GLU A 121 2.94 14.40 11.84
N ARG A 122 3.26 13.19 11.36
CA ARG A 122 3.87 12.14 12.18
C ARG A 122 5.29 12.48 12.65
N ASP A 123 6.11 13.06 11.77
CA ASP A 123 7.49 13.40 12.08
C ASP A 123 7.57 14.59 13.05
N GLU A 124 6.68 15.57 12.94
CA GLU A 124 6.64 16.73 13.84
C GLU A 124 5.95 16.42 15.17
N THR A 125 5.05 15.43 15.22
CA THR A 125 4.28 15.06 16.42
C THR A 125 4.50 13.65 16.95
N GLY A 126 5.75 13.21 17.14
CA GLY A 126 6.08 11.93 17.80
C GLY A 126 5.39 11.64 19.17
N ASN A 127 4.60 12.58 19.72
CA ASN A 127 3.75 12.43 20.91
C ASN A 127 2.23 12.73 20.71
N THR A 128 1.72 13.17 19.55
CA THR A 128 0.36 13.75 19.42
C THR A 128 -0.67 12.85 18.72
N LEU A 129 -0.28 11.75 18.07
CA LEU A 129 -1.26 10.83 17.43
C LEU A 129 -2.33 10.33 18.43
N MET A 130 -1.95 10.06 19.67
CA MET A 130 -2.91 9.74 20.74
C MET A 130 -3.82 10.92 21.11
N MET A 131 -3.34 12.15 20.97
CA MET A 131 -4.10 13.37 21.25
C MET A 131 -5.09 13.68 20.12
N TRP A 132 -4.71 13.42 18.86
CA TRP A 132 -5.59 13.62 17.71
C TRP A 132 -6.74 12.61 17.70
N ILE A 133 -6.46 11.33 17.97
CA ILE A 133 -7.48 10.27 18.14
C ILE A 133 -8.46 10.59 19.29
N GLN A 134 -7.98 11.23 20.36
CA GLN A 134 -8.84 11.69 21.46
C GLN A 134 -9.69 12.92 21.09
N SER A 135 -9.18 13.81 20.24
CA SER A 135 -9.91 15.00 19.77
C SER A 135 -10.89 14.73 18.63
N HIS A 136 -10.66 13.67 17.84
CA HIS A 136 -11.47 13.30 16.68
C HIS A 136 -11.70 11.77 16.68
N PRO A 137 -12.52 11.25 17.60
CA PRO A 137 -12.79 9.81 17.67
C PRO A 137 -13.49 9.33 16.39
N PRO A 138 -13.04 8.24 15.75
CA PRO A 138 -13.72 7.68 14.60
C PRO A 138 -15.06 7.10 15.08
N PHE A 139 -16.14 7.75 14.66
CA PHE A 139 -17.53 7.35 14.86
C PHE A 139 -17.97 7.19 16.33
N THR A 140 -18.45 8.29 16.91
CA THR A 140 -19.44 8.19 17.98
C THR A 140 -20.73 7.62 17.40
N HIS A 141 -20.98 6.33 17.56
CA HIS A 141 -22.35 5.83 17.55
C HIS A 141 -23.07 6.53 18.71
N SER A 142 -23.87 7.54 18.38
CA SER A 142 -24.85 8.08 19.30
C SER A 142 -25.97 7.04 19.46
N THR A 143 -26.18 6.69 20.74
CA THR A 143 -27.30 5.96 21.36
C THR A 143 -27.48 4.48 21.06
#